data_AF-A0A0B7C096-F1
#
_entry.id   AF-A0A0B7C096-F1
#
_cell.length_a   1.000
_cell.length_b   1.000
_cell.length_c   1.000
_cell.angle_alpha   90.00
_cell.angle_beta   90.00
_cell.angle_gamma   90.00
#
_symmetry.space_group_name_H-M   'P 1'
#
loop_
_entity.id
_entity.type
_entity.pdbx_description
1 polymer ?
#
loop_
_entity_poly.entity_id
_entity_poly.type
_entity_poly.pdbx_seq_one_letter_code
_entity_poly.pdbx_strand_id
1 'polypeptide(L)'
;FVQKKDPSYKDNKEDTAWTMDKLNDYINNYVAPVKGLETDWVYGTLTKQMQRITLHCFNSVKHKLQCKMGYFDLYGMDFMV
;
A
#
# COMPACT_ATOMS: atom_id res chain seq x y z
N PHE A 1 -9.13 -14.55 -2.42
CA PHE A 1 -9.38 -15.87 -3.04
C PHE A 1 -9.91 -15.80 -4.46
N VAL A 2 -10.28 -14.62 -4.99
CA VAL A 2 -10.79 -14.47 -6.37
C VAL A 2 -9.70 -14.76 -7.40
N GLN A 3 -8.51 -14.17 -7.26
CA GLN A 3 -7.37 -14.42 -8.16
C GLN A 3 -6.90 -15.89 -8.16
N LYS A 4 -7.01 -16.60 -7.03
CA LYS A 4 -6.65 -18.03 -6.92
C LYS A 4 -7.49 -18.95 -7.83
N LYS A 5 -8.62 -18.45 -8.34
CA LYS A 5 -9.48 -19.18 -9.28
C LYS A 5 -9.03 -19.03 -10.72
N ASP A 6 -8.13 -18.09 -11.01
CA ASP A 6 -7.57 -17.93 -12.34
C ASP A 6 -6.67 -19.12 -12.68
N PRO A 7 -6.84 -19.79 -13.83
CA PRO A 7 -6.01 -20.93 -14.24
C PRO A 7 -4.52 -20.61 -14.29
N SER A 8 -4.17 -19.36 -14.64
CA SER A 8 -2.79 -18.87 -14.74
C SER A 8 -2.21 -18.41 -13.38
N TYR A 9 -2.99 -18.48 -12.30
CA TYR A 9 -2.59 -17.96 -11.00
C TYR A 9 -1.31 -18.60 -10.47
N LYS A 10 -1.07 -19.89 -10.70
CA LYS A 10 0.15 -20.56 -10.22
C LYS A 10 1.42 -20.01 -10.89
N ASP A 11 1.31 -19.67 -12.17
CA ASP A 11 2.44 -19.20 -12.97
C ASP A 11 2.68 -17.71 -12.74
N ASN A 12 1.62 -16.94 -12.50
CA ASN A 12 1.69 -15.48 -12.31
C ASN A 12 1.71 -15.03 -10.84
N LYS A 13 1.66 -15.97 -9.88
CA LYS A 13 1.51 -15.63 -8.44
C LYS A 13 2.60 -14.68 -7.96
N GLU A 14 3.84 -14.95 -8.32
CA GLU A 14 5.01 -14.14 -7.93
C GLU A 14 5.07 -12.79 -8.65
N ASP A 15 4.35 -12.66 -9.76
CA ASP A 15 4.19 -11.39 -10.49
C ASP A 15 2.98 -10.57 -10.02
N THR A 16 2.00 -11.19 -9.35
CA THR A 16 0.80 -10.48 -8.87
C THR A 16 0.97 -9.78 -7.52
N ALA A 17 2.01 -10.12 -6.74
CA ALA A 17 2.26 -9.53 -5.42
C ALA A 17 3.71 -9.05 -5.33
N TRP A 18 3.90 -7.73 -5.27
CA TRP A 18 5.23 -7.13 -5.18
C TRP A 18 5.50 -6.58 -3.79
N THR A 19 6.76 -6.65 -3.36
CA THR A 19 7.24 -5.91 -2.20
C THR A 19 7.28 -4.41 -2.53
N MET A 20 7.32 -3.57 -1.48
CA MET A 20 7.49 -2.13 -1.67
C MET A 20 8.79 -1.79 -2.41
N ASP A 21 9.86 -2.53 -2.16
CA ASP A 21 11.14 -2.34 -2.86
C ASP A 21 11.01 -2.65 -4.36
N LYS A 22 10.42 -3.80 -4.72
CA LYS A 22 10.20 -4.17 -6.13
C LYS A 22 9.32 -3.14 -6.85
N LEU A 23 8.29 -2.62 -6.18
CA LEU A 23 7.45 -1.54 -6.71
C LEU A 23 8.23 -0.23 -6.89
N ASN A 24 9.06 0.15 -5.91
CA ASN A 24 9.89 1.35 -5.97
C ASN A 24 10.89 1.29 -7.12
N ASP A 25 11.61 0.18 -7.24
CA ASP A 25 12.55 -0.05 -8.33
C ASP A 25 11.86 -0.01 -9.69
N TYR A 26 10.68 -0.63 -9.81
CA TYR A 26 9.91 -0.57 -11.05
C TYR A 26 9.51 0.86 -11.41
N ILE A 27 9.00 1.63 -10.45
CA ILE A 27 8.61 3.02 -10.69
C ILE A 27 9.83 3.87 -11.06
N ASN A 28 10.93 3.75 -10.34
CA ASN A 28 12.16 4.48 -10.62
C ASN A 28 12.69 4.21 -12.04
N ASN A 29 12.69 2.94 -12.47
CA ASN A 29 13.29 2.55 -13.74
C ASN A 29 12.36 2.76 -14.95
N TYR A 30 11.05 2.58 -14.81
CA TYR A 30 10.13 2.52 -15.95
C TYR A 30 9.10 3.65 -15.98
N VAL A 31 8.61 4.11 -14.82
CA VAL A 31 7.49 5.07 -14.75
C VAL A 31 7.99 6.50 -14.55
N ALA A 32 8.96 6.69 -13.67
CA ALA A 32 9.50 7.99 -13.29
C ALA A 32 10.10 8.76 -14.49
N PRO A 33 10.89 8.15 -15.39
CA PRO A 33 11.44 8.88 -16.54
C PRO A 33 10.37 9.40 -17.51
N VAL A 34 9.27 8.66 -17.65
CA VAL A 34 8.18 8.99 -18.57
C VAL A 34 7.22 10.01 -17.97
N LYS A 35 6.93 9.89 -16.67
CA LYS A 35 5.99 10.76 -15.96
C LYS A 35 6.64 11.94 -15.24
N GLY A 36 7.97 12.05 -15.29
CA GLY A 36 8.72 13.09 -14.58
C GLY A 36 8.57 12.99 -13.06
N LEU A 37 8.50 11.77 -12.51
CA LEU A 37 8.43 11.56 -11.07
C LEU A 37 9.81 11.71 -10.42
N GLU A 38 9.82 12.08 -9.15
CA GLU A 38 11.04 12.08 -8.33
C GLU A 38 11.58 10.66 -8.11
N THR A 39 12.89 10.56 -7.84
CA THR A 39 13.50 9.31 -7.38
C THR A 39 12.89 8.89 -6.05
N ASP A 40 12.63 7.60 -5.90
CA ASP A 40 12.02 6.98 -4.73
C ASP A 40 10.62 7.52 -4.40
N TRP A 41 9.86 7.90 -5.42
CA TRP A 41 8.49 8.44 -5.27
C TRP A 41 7.58 7.54 -4.41
N VAL A 42 7.77 6.22 -4.43
CA VAL A 42 6.98 5.28 -3.62
C VAL A 42 7.16 5.53 -2.12
N TYR A 43 8.40 5.72 -1.67
CA TYR A 43 8.73 5.99 -0.28
C TYR A 43 8.60 7.47 0.07
N GLY A 44 9.00 8.34 -0.86
CA GLY A 44 9.07 9.79 -0.68
C GLY A 44 7.70 10.46 -0.68
N THR A 45 6.83 10.08 -1.59
CA THR A 45 5.52 10.70 -1.81
C THR A 45 4.37 9.75 -1.50
N LEU A 46 4.28 8.60 -2.17
CA LEU A 46 3.12 7.70 -2.04
C LEU A 46 2.87 7.26 -0.60
N THR A 47 3.91 6.74 0.06
CA THR A 47 3.83 6.27 1.46
C THR A 47 3.39 7.39 2.40
N LYS A 48 3.88 8.61 2.22
CA LYS A 48 3.47 9.77 3.04
C LYS A 48 2.00 10.13 2.83
N GLN A 49 1.49 10.05 1.60
CA GLN A 49 0.07 10.31 1.35
C GLN A 49 -0.81 9.23 1.98
N MET A 50 -0.42 7.95 1.86
CA MET A 50 -1.11 6.84 2.55
C MET A 50 -1.14 7.06 4.06
N GLN A 51 -0.02 7.46 4.68
CA GLN A 51 0.05 7.77 6.11
C GLN A 51 -0.89 8.93 6.50
N ARG A 52 -0.93 10.00 5.71
CA ARG A 52 -1.82 11.16 5.95
C ARG A 52 -3.29 10.76 5.90
N ILE A 53 -3.68 10.00 4.88
CA ILE A 53 -5.06 9.49 4.75
C ILE A 53 -5.39 8.56 5.92
N THR A 54 -4.49 7.63 6.24
CA THR A 54 -4.65 6.71 7.39
C THR A 54 -4.88 7.46 8.70
N LEU A 55 -4.04 8.45 8.98
CA LEU A 55 -4.15 9.26 10.18
C LEU A 55 -5.45 10.07 10.22
N HIS A 56 -5.88 10.61 9.08
CA HIS A 56 -7.14 11.35 8.98
C HIS A 56 -8.36 10.44 9.26
N CYS A 57 -8.39 9.25 8.64
CA CYS A 57 -9.44 8.25 8.89
C CYS A 57 -9.47 7.86 10.36
N PHE A 58 -8.32 7.54 10.95
CA PHE A 58 -8.21 7.14 12.34
C PHE A 58 -8.69 8.24 13.29
N ASN A 59 -8.24 9.47 13.10
CA ASN A 59 -8.63 10.60 13.94
C ASN A 59 -10.14 10.90 13.86
N SER A 60 -10.74 10.74 12.68
CA SER A 60 -12.18 10.98 12.46
C SER A 60 -13.07 10.05 13.31
N VAL A 61 -12.61 8.83 13.57
CA VAL A 61 -13.37 7.84 14.36
C VAL A 61 -12.79 7.59 15.75
N LYS A 62 -11.70 8.28 16.12
CA LYS A 62 -10.97 8.05 17.39
C LYS A 62 -11.85 8.04 18.63
N HIS A 63 -12.86 8.93 18.69
CA HIS A 63 -13.79 9.01 19.81
C HIS A 63 -14.73 7.78 19.93
N LYS A 64 -14.88 7.00 18.86
CA LYS A 64 -15.66 5.74 18.83
C LYS A 64 -14.79 4.50 18.98
N LEU A 65 -13.46 4.64 18.86
CA LEU A 65 -12.52 3.55 19.06
C LEU A 65 -12.30 3.36 20.56
N GLN A 66 -12.96 2.36 21.14
CA GLN A 66 -12.83 2.05 22.56
C GLN A 66 -11.61 1.14 22.76
N CYS A 67 -10.50 1.70 23.24
CA CYS A 67 -9.31 0.90 23.56
C CYS A 67 -9.46 0.26 24.95
N LYS A 68 -9.55 -1.07 25.00
CA LYS A 68 -9.46 -1.83 26.25
C LYS A 68 -8.01 -1.83 26.72
N MET A 69 -7.76 -1.47 27.98
CA MET A 69 -6.41 -1.43 28.53
C MET A 69 -5.71 -2.79 28.38
N GLY A 70 -4.50 -2.78 27.84
CA GLY A 70 -3.73 -3.99 27.56
C GLY A 70 -4.02 -4.67 26.21
N TYR A 71 -4.87 -4.09 25.35
CA TYR A 71 -5.18 -4.59 24.02
C TYR A 71 -4.81 -3.56 22.94
N PHE A 72 -4.51 -4.04 21.73
CA PHE A 72 -4.34 -3.23 20.53
C PHE A 72 -4.97 -3.93 19.32
N ASP A 73 -5.37 -3.14 18.33
CA ASP A 73 -5.90 -3.64 17.07
C ASP A 73 -4.90 -3.40 15.93
N LEU A 74 -4.83 -4.35 15.00
CA LEU A 74 -4.08 -4.22 13.76
C LEU A 74 -5.05 -4.00 12.60
N TYR A 75 -4.94 -2.85 11.93
CA TYR A 75 -5.78 -2.50 10.78
C TYR A 75 -5.02 -2.69 9.48
N GLY A 76 -5.67 -3.32 8.49
CA GLY A 76 -5.25 -3.32 7.10
C GLY A 76 -5.92 -2.17 6.35
N MET A 77 -5.16 -1.42 5.57
CA MET A 77 -5.66 -0.31 4.77
C MET A 77 -5.26 -0.55 3.31
N ASP A 78 -6.26 -0.74 2.46
CA ASP A 78 -6.06 -0.97 1.03
C ASP A 78 -6.18 0.36 0.27
N PHE A 79 -5.21 0.61 -0.61
CA PHE A 79 -5.14 1.83 -1.41
C PHE A 79 -5.05 1.48 -2.90
N MET A 80 -5.68 2.31 -3.73
CA MET A 80 -5.58 2.25 -5.18
C MET A 80 -4.82 3.49 -5.65
N VAL A 81 -3.85 3.29 -6.55
CA VAL A 81 -2.90 4.31 -7.02
C VAL A 81 -2.96 4.41 -8.54
#